data_AF-A0A8T6P7P6-F1
#
_entry.id   AF-A0A8T6P7P6-F1
#
_cell.length_a   1.000
_cell.length_b   1.000
_cell.length_c   1.000
_cell.angle_alpha   90.00
_cell.angle_beta   90.00
_cell.angle_gamma   90.00
#
_symmetry.space_group_name_H-M   'P 1'
#
loop_
_entity.id
_entity.type
_entity.pdbx_description
1 polymer ?
#
loop_
_entity_poly.entity_id
_entity_poly.type
_entity_poly.pdbx_seq_one_letter_code
_entity_poly.pdbx_strand_id
1 'polypeptide(L)'
;MGMEVERLPGEPIIIGRLLPPMNAAVDAKAVREESVRLSEDIVGTVYRIIDLTQVELSLFDIMNGLSYDIAASPENHHFIMVGDQEMVRLTAEAAAQEQYGHRQVLAFTSVDAAIRHVRETMTQG
;
A
#
# COMPACT_ATOMS: atom_id res chain seq x y z
N MET A 1 -8.89 12.68 -10.51
CA MET A 1 -8.17 11.45 -10.12
C MET A 1 -8.57 11.14 -8.70
N GLY A 2 -8.99 9.91 -8.43
CA GLY A 2 -9.40 9.47 -7.10
C GLY A 2 -8.20 9.05 -6.26
N MET A 3 -7.14 9.87 -6.22
CA MET A 3 -5.94 9.55 -5.46
C MET A 3 -5.15 10.76 -4.98
N GLU A 4 -4.41 10.56 -3.90
CA GLU A 4 -3.34 11.44 -3.39
C GLU A 4 -2.11 10.59 -3.08
N VAL A 5 -0.91 11.08 -3.35
CA VAL A 5 0.32 10.39 -2.94
C VAL A 5 1.30 11.42 -2.38
N GLU A 6 1.83 11.15 -1.20
CA GLU A 6 2.81 11.99 -0.54
C GLU A 6 3.94 11.16 0.08
N ARG A 7 5.13 11.76 0.17
CA ARG A 7 6.23 11.21 0.96
C ARG A 7 6.34 11.97 2.27
N LEU A 8 6.46 11.25 3.38
CA LEU A 8 6.69 11.88 4.68
C LEU A 8 8.07 12.57 4.70
N PRO A 9 8.16 13.83 5.16
CA PRO A 9 9.42 14.57 5.13
C PRO A 9 10.54 13.87 5.91
N GLY A 10 11.66 13.59 5.22
CA GLY A 10 12.84 12.96 5.83
C GLY A 10 12.69 11.47 6.14
N GLU A 11 11.58 10.84 5.75
CA GLU A 11 11.31 9.43 6.03
C GLU A 11 11.25 8.62 4.73
N PRO A 12 11.57 7.31 4.76
CA PRO A 12 11.39 6.41 3.62
C PRO A 12 9.95 5.90 3.50
N ILE A 13 8.97 6.72 3.91
CA ILE A 13 7.55 6.36 3.98
C ILE A 13 6.79 7.17 2.95
N ILE A 14 6.06 6.48 2.08
CA ILE A 14 5.17 7.05 1.07
C ILE A 14 3.75 6.61 1.40
N ILE A 15 2.82 7.56 1.40
CA ILE A 15 1.41 7.33 1.68
C ILE A 15 0.64 7.62 0.39
N GLY A 16 -0.03 6.60 -0.14
CA GLY A 16 -1.00 6.73 -1.22
C GLY A 16 -2.42 6.59 -0.65
N ARG A 17 -3.30 7.55 -0.90
CA ARG A 17 -4.71 7.50 -0.52
C ARG A 17 -5.56 7.31 -1.76
N LEU A 18 -6.49 6.37 -1.73
CA LEU A 18 -7.52 6.24 -2.76
C LEU A 18 -8.79 6.95 -2.29
N LEU A 19 -9.40 7.74 -3.18
CA LEU A 19 -10.52 8.63 -2.91
C LEU A 19 -11.65 8.39 -3.91
N PRO A 20 -12.94 8.43 -3.49
CA PRO A 20 -14.06 8.36 -4.42
C PRO A 20 -14.16 9.61 -5.32
N PRO A 21 -14.68 9.47 -6.55
CA PRO A 21 -14.89 8.21 -7.26
C PRO A 21 -13.55 7.61 -7.71
N MET A 22 -13.39 6.30 -7.56
CA MET A 22 -12.17 5.58 -7.99
C MET A 22 -12.45 4.45 -8.96
N ASN A 23 -11.43 4.11 -9.74
CA ASN A 23 -11.29 2.91 -10.55
C ASN A 23 -10.06 2.15 -10.06
N ALA A 24 -10.26 0.99 -9.42
CA ALA A 24 -9.19 0.25 -8.74
C ALA A 24 -7.97 -0.04 -9.62
N ALA A 25 -8.17 -0.47 -10.87
CA ALA A 25 -7.05 -0.78 -11.75
C ALA A 25 -6.28 0.47 -12.22
N VAL A 26 -6.99 1.54 -12.57
CA VAL A 26 -6.38 2.78 -13.07
C VAL A 26 -5.70 3.55 -11.93
N ASP A 27 -6.40 3.73 -10.82
CA ASP A 27 -5.89 4.52 -9.70
C ASP A 27 -4.79 3.79 -8.93
N ALA A 28 -4.87 2.45 -8.75
CA ALA A 28 -3.76 1.71 -8.14
C ALA A 28 -2.47 1.80 -8.98
N LYS A 29 -2.59 1.72 -10.30
CA LYS A 29 -1.45 1.91 -11.21
C LYS A 29 -0.86 3.33 -11.06
N ALA A 30 -1.70 4.35 -11.02
CA ALA A 30 -1.26 5.73 -10.88
C ALA A 30 -0.59 5.97 -9.50
N VAL A 31 -1.14 5.42 -8.43
CA VAL A 31 -0.53 5.48 -7.08
C VAL A 31 0.85 4.82 -7.07
N ARG A 32 1.00 3.66 -7.71
CA ARG A 32 2.30 2.98 -7.84
C ARG A 32 3.31 3.83 -8.58
N GLU A 33 2.95 4.36 -9.74
CA GLU A 33 3.87 5.16 -10.57
C GLU A 33 4.36 6.40 -9.82
N GLU A 34 3.45 7.08 -9.13
CA GLU A 34 3.79 8.24 -8.32
C GLU A 34 4.62 7.86 -7.08
N SER A 35 4.32 6.73 -6.45
CA SER A 35 5.14 6.22 -5.34
C SER A 35 6.57 5.88 -5.79
N VAL A 36 6.73 5.28 -6.96
CA VAL A 36 8.06 4.98 -7.53
C VAL A 36 8.82 6.29 -7.79
N ARG A 37 8.17 7.28 -8.40
CA ARG A 37 8.74 8.60 -8.66
C ARG A 37 9.19 9.31 -7.37
N LEU A 38 8.38 9.26 -6.32
CA LEU A 38 8.70 9.83 -5.01
C LEU A 38 9.80 9.06 -4.24
N SER A 39 10.17 7.87 -4.72
CA SER A 39 11.18 7.01 -4.10
C SER A 39 12.56 7.05 -4.77
N GLU A 40 12.72 7.77 -5.87
CA GLU A 40 13.95 7.77 -6.69
C GLU A 40 15.22 8.16 -5.92
N ASP A 41 15.09 9.02 -4.91
CA ASP A 41 16.16 9.51 -4.05
C ASP A 41 16.26 8.77 -2.70
N ILE A 42 15.39 7.78 -2.44
CA ILE A 42 15.42 6.98 -1.22
C ILE A 42 16.42 5.83 -1.39
N VAL A 43 17.46 5.83 -0.56
CA VAL A 43 18.39 4.70 -0.48
C VAL A 43 17.86 3.66 0.51
N GLY A 44 17.78 2.41 0.08
CA GLY A 44 17.35 1.28 0.91
C GLY A 44 15.86 0.97 0.81
N THR A 45 15.27 0.53 1.91
CA THR A 45 13.86 0.10 1.96
C THR A 45 12.92 1.30 1.87
N VAL A 46 11.86 1.16 1.07
CA VAL A 46 10.77 2.13 0.92
C VAL A 46 9.49 1.50 1.46
N TYR A 47 8.80 2.16 2.38
CA TYR A 47 7.53 1.70 2.92
C TYR A 47 6.38 2.43 2.22
N ARG A 48 5.53 1.68 1.52
CA ARG A 48 4.35 2.19 0.82
C ARG A 48 3.10 1.85 1.61
N ILE A 49 2.47 2.87 2.19
CA ILE A 49 1.20 2.77 2.90
C ILE A 49 0.08 3.15 1.94
N ILE A 50 -0.84 2.23 1.68
CA ILE A 50 -2.01 2.45 0.82
C ILE A 50 -3.25 2.58 1.70
N ASP A 51 -3.80 3.79 1.77
CA ASP A 51 -4.99 4.13 2.53
C ASP A 51 -6.25 3.98 1.66
N LEU A 52 -7.08 3.01 2.07
CA LEU A 52 -8.32 2.62 1.44
C LEU A 52 -9.54 2.98 2.32
N THR A 53 -9.35 3.76 3.40
CA THR A 53 -10.41 4.04 4.38
C THR A 53 -11.58 4.85 3.83
N GLN A 54 -11.39 5.54 2.70
CA GLN A 54 -12.44 6.36 2.07
C GLN A 54 -13.13 5.66 0.90
N VAL A 55 -12.76 4.43 0.56
CA VAL A 55 -13.26 3.74 -0.63
C VAL A 55 -13.88 2.40 -0.26
N GLU A 56 -15.00 2.08 -0.91
CA GLU A 56 -15.59 0.75 -0.82
C GLU A 56 -15.02 -0.11 -1.94
N LEU A 57 -14.36 -1.21 -1.58
CA LEU A 57 -13.73 -2.12 -2.51
C LEU A 57 -14.25 -3.54 -2.30
N SER A 58 -14.52 -4.24 -3.39
CA SER A 58 -14.76 -5.67 -3.32
C SER A 58 -13.43 -6.44 -3.20
N LEU A 59 -13.50 -7.71 -2.77
CA LEU A 59 -12.33 -8.60 -2.80
C LEU A 59 -11.69 -8.66 -4.21
N PHE A 60 -12.52 -8.62 -5.26
CA PHE A 60 -12.04 -8.64 -6.64
C PHE A 60 -11.24 -7.39 -6.99
N ASP A 61 -11.65 -6.22 -6.52
CA ASP A 61 -10.93 -4.96 -6.73
C ASP A 61 -9.57 -4.99 -6.01
N ILE A 62 -9.54 -5.49 -4.78
CA ILE A 62 -8.30 -5.65 -3.98
C ILE A 62 -7.34 -6.60 -4.69
N MET A 63 -7.83 -7.77 -5.12
CA MET A 63 -7.00 -8.75 -5.82
C MET A 63 -6.44 -8.20 -7.12
N ASN A 64 -7.25 -7.50 -7.92
CA ASN A 64 -6.77 -6.85 -9.14
C ASN A 64 -5.69 -5.80 -8.84
N GLY A 65 -5.93 -4.93 -7.84
CA GLY A 65 -4.96 -3.93 -7.42
C GLY A 65 -3.64 -4.57 -6.98
N LEU A 66 -3.69 -5.60 -6.14
CA LEU A 66 -2.53 -6.35 -5.66
C LEU A 66 -1.76 -7.03 -6.79
N SER A 67 -2.45 -7.67 -7.74
CA SER A 67 -1.81 -8.30 -8.90
C SER A 67 -0.98 -7.30 -9.71
N TYR A 68 -1.50 -6.08 -9.92
CA TYR A 68 -0.77 -5.03 -10.62
C TYR A 68 0.39 -4.46 -9.80
N ASP A 69 0.18 -4.21 -8.51
CA ASP A 69 1.17 -3.55 -7.68
C ASP A 69 2.33 -4.51 -7.35
N ILE A 70 2.05 -5.76 -6.96
CA ILE A 70 3.08 -6.74 -6.59
C ILE A 70 3.98 -7.10 -7.78
N ALA A 71 3.40 -7.32 -8.96
CA ALA A 71 4.16 -7.76 -10.13
C ALA A 71 5.13 -6.68 -10.65
N ALA A 72 4.79 -5.40 -10.45
CA ALA A 72 5.49 -4.29 -11.07
C ALA A 72 6.20 -3.36 -10.06
N SER A 73 6.26 -3.74 -8.79
CA SER A 73 6.89 -2.94 -7.76
C SER A 73 8.35 -3.29 -7.54
N PRO A 74 9.22 -2.28 -7.31
CA PRO A 74 10.61 -2.50 -6.94
C PRO A 74 10.75 -3.44 -5.74
N GLU A 75 11.81 -4.26 -5.73
CA GLU A 75 12.05 -5.22 -4.65
C GLU A 75 12.25 -4.57 -3.28
N ASN A 76 12.74 -3.33 -3.25
CA ASN A 76 12.92 -2.56 -2.02
C ASN A 76 11.63 -1.89 -1.50
N HIS A 77 10.49 -2.10 -2.16
CA HIS A 77 9.19 -1.54 -1.73
C HIS A 77 8.44 -2.54 -0.85
N HIS A 78 8.12 -2.12 0.37
CA HIS A 78 7.35 -2.87 1.36
C HIS A 78 5.91 -2.35 1.42
N PHE A 79 4.95 -3.24 1.23
CA PHE A 79 3.53 -2.90 1.08
C PHE A 79 2.77 -2.99 2.40
N ILE A 80 2.05 -1.92 2.70
CA ILE A 80 1.20 -1.82 3.89
C ILE A 80 -0.15 -1.28 3.45
N MET A 81 -1.22 -1.95 3.84
CA MET A 81 -2.59 -1.52 3.57
C MET A 81 -3.23 -0.94 4.83
N VAL A 82 -4.05 0.08 4.64
CA VAL A 82 -4.86 0.69 5.68
C VAL A 82 -6.30 0.69 5.19
N GLY A 83 -7.22 0.20 6.00
CA GLY A 83 -8.64 0.15 5.68
C GLY A 83 -9.46 -0.16 6.91
N ASP A 84 -10.78 -0.35 6.77
CA ASP A 84 -11.59 -0.83 7.88
C ASP A 84 -11.31 -2.31 8.21
N GLN A 85 -12.06 -2.88 9.17
CA GLN A 85 -11.88 -4.28 9.56
C GLN A 85 -12.18 -5.27 8.43
N GLU A 86 -13.12 -4.92 7.55
CA GLU A 86 -13.45 -5.77 6.40
C GLU A 86 -12.29 -5.78 5.40
N MET A 87 -11.71 -4.61 5.09
CA MET A 87 -10.54 -4.48 4.25
C MET A 87 -9.33 -5.23 4.80
N VAL A 88 -9.07 -5.13 6.11
CA VAL A 88 -8.01 -5.90 6.76
C VAL A 88 -8.22 -7.40 6.58
N ARG A 89 -9.46 -7.89 6.77
CA ARG A 89 -9.82 -9.29 6.56
C ARG A 89 -9.62 -9.71 5.11
N LEU A 90 -10.12 -8.93 4.15
CA LEU A 90 -10.02 -9.22 2.71
C LEU A 90 -8.56 -9.25 2.25
N THR A 91 -7.72 -8.32 2.72
CA THR A 91 -6.29 -8.30 2.42
C THR A 91 -5.57 -9.52 2.99
N ALA A 92 -5.90 -9.93 4.22
CA ALA A 92 -5.34 -11.15 4.80
C ALA A 92 -5.74 -12.40 3.99
N GLU A 93 -6.99 -12.48 3.55
CA GLU A 93 -7.49 -13.56 2.68
C GLU A 93 -6.81 -13.56 1.31
N ALA A 94 -6.57 -12.38 0.73
CA ALA A 94 -5.86 -12.23 -0.53
C ALA A 94 -4.38 -12.63 -0.40
N ALA A 95 -3.68 -12.17 0.65
CA ALA A 95 -2.28 -12.48 0.90
C ALA A 95 -2.02 -13.97 1.19
N ALA A 96 -3.03 -14.70 1.66
CA ALA A 96 -2.96 -16.15 1.85
C ALA A 96 -2.95 -16.94 0.52
N GLN A 97 -3.28 -16.32 -0.62
CA GLN A 97 -3.27 -16.98 -1.92
C GLN A 97 -1.82 -17.17 -2.42
N GLU A 98 -1.47 -18.39 -2.83
CA GLU A 98 -0.12 -18.76 -3.29
C GLU A 98 0.40 -17.90 -4.45
N GLN A 99 -0.51 -17.40 -5.30
CA GLN A 99 -0.18 -16.59 -6.47
C GLN A 99 0.47 -15.23 -6.16
N TYR A 100 0.45 -14.78 -4.90
CA TYR A 100 1.11 -13.54 -4.46
C TYR A 100 2.46 -13.79 -3.76
N GLY A 101 3.00 -15.01 -3.90
CA GLY A 101 4.38 -15.34 -3.53
C GLY A 101 4.66 -15.26 -2.03
N HIS A 102 3.64 -15.49 -1.19
CA HIS A 102 3.71 -15.38 0.28
C HIS A 102 4.23 -14.02 0.79
N ARG A 103 4.12 -12.96 -0.01
CA ARG A 103 4.46 -11.62 0.48
C ARG A 103 3.51 -11.25 1.61
N GLN A 104 4.06 -10.98 2.79
CA GLN A 104 3.28 -10.51 3.92
C GLN A 104 2.78 -9.09 3.60
N VAL A 105 1.50 -8.98 3.26
CA VAL A 105 0.81 -7.68 3.22
C VAL A 105 0.36 -7.38 4.63
N LEU A 106 0.96 -6.36 5.26
CA LEU A 106 0.52 -5.89 6.56
C LEU A 106 -0.72 -5.01 6.38
N ALA A 107 -1.72 -5.21 7.23
CA ALA A 107 -2.96 -4.46 7.18
C ALA A 107 -3.25 -3.81 8.54
N PHE A 108 -3.63 -2.53 8.54
CA PHE A 108 -3.94 -1.75 9.73
C PHE A 108 -5.28 -1.03 9.59
N THR A 109 -5.86 -0.63 10.71
CA THR A 109 -7.13 0.12 10.73
C THR A 109 -6.96 1.64 10.64
N SER A 110 -5.73 2.14 10.68
CA SER A 110 -5.43 3.57 10.55
C SER A 110 -4.01 3.81 10.01
N VAL A 111 -3.83 4.94 9.33
CA VAL A 111 -2.53 5.38 8.79
C VAL A 111 -1.53 5.60 9.92
N ASP A 112 -1.95 6.20 11.03
CA ASP A 112 -1.09 6.43 12.19
C ASP A 112 -0.55 5.13 12.81
N ALA A 113 -1.37 4.07 12.87
CA ALA A 113 -0.92 2.76 13.36
C ALA A 113 0.11 2.13 12.41
N ALA A 114 -0.12 2.23 11.10
CA ALA A 114 0.83 1.77 10.10
C ALA A 114 2.16 2.52 10.17
N ILE A 115 2.14 3.86 10.24
CA ILE A 115 3.34 4.70 10.37
C ILE A 115 4.11 4.34 11.64
N ARG A 116 3.42 4.19 12.78
CA ARG A 116 4.06 3.81 14.05
C ARG A 116 4.78 2.48 13.92
N HIS A 117 4.13 1.47 13.34
CA HIS A 117 4.74 0.16 13.13
C HIS A 117 5.99 0.23 12.23
N VAL A 118 5.94 1.01 11.15
CA VAL A 118 7.08 1.21 10.26
C VAL A 118 8.25 1.85 11.02
N ARG A 119 7.99 2.91 11.78
CA ARG A 119 9.01 3.60 12.58
C ARG A 119 9.65 2.69 13.62
N GLU A 120 8.84 1.87 14.30
CA GLU A 120 9.37 0.87 15.24
C GLU A 120 10.25 -0.16 14.53
N THR A 121 9.83 -0.64 13.36
CA THR A 121 10.59 -1.61 12.55
C THR A 121 11.94 -1.03 12.11
N MET A 122 11.97 0.22 11.66
CA MET A 122 13.22 0.90 11.25
C MET A 122 14.22 1.08 12.39
N THR A 123 13.77 1.10 13.65
CA THR A 123 14.68 1.21 14.82
C THR A 123 15.25 -0.12 15.29
N GLN A 124 14.68 -1.25 14.83
CA GLN A 124 15.05 -2.59 15.28
C GLN A 124 15.92 -3.37 14.27
N GLY A 125 16.06 -2.86 13.04
CA GLY A 125 16.91 -3.44 11.99
C GLY A 125 18.19 -2.64 11.80
#